data_AF-A0ABD5YA04-F1
#
_entry.id   AF-A0ABD5YA04-F1
#
_cell.length_a   1.000
_cell.length_b   1.000
_cell.length_c   1.000
_cell.angle_alpha   90.00
_cell.angle_beta   90.00
_cell.angle_gamma   90.00
#
_symmetry.space_group_name_H-M   'P 1'
#
loop_
_entity.id
_entity.type
_entity.pdbx_description
1 polymer ?
#
loop_
_entity_poly.entity_id
_entity_poly.type
_entity_poly.pdbx_seq_one_letter_code
_entity_poly.pdbx_strand_id
1 'polypeptide(L)'
;MRAALLLAVGLVGVVQTLAPRPIVRAWTRIAYRDAADVEPREWTYVAARTEGAVLAVVSLGGLYRAATAEPDAEEPPRALDDRTGE
;
A
#
# COMPACT_ATOMS: atom_id res chain seq x y z
N MET A 1 -0.89 -7.82 -11.08
CA MET A 1 -0.53 -6.39 -10.88
C MET A 1 -0.85 -5.88 -9.47
N ARG A 2 -2.05 -6.10 -8.91
CA ARG A 2 -2.44 -5.60 -7.59
C ARG A 2 -1.44 -5.88 -6.46
N ALA A 3 -0.94 -7.11 -6.32
CA ALA A 3 0.04 -7.46 -5.29
C ALA A 3 1.37 -6.68 -5.44
N ALA A 4 1.85 -6.48 -6.66
CA ALA A 4 3.05 -5.69 -6.93
C ALA A 4 2.85 -4.20 -6.57
N LEU A 5 1.67 -3.64 -6.84
CA LEU A 5 1.31 -2.29 -6.41
C LEU A 5 1.27 -2.18 -4.88
N LEU A 6 0.66 -3.15 -4.19
CA LEU A 6 0.63 -3.19 -2.73
C LEU A 6 2.05 -3.28 -2.14
N LEU A 7 2.91 -4.11 -2.71
CA LEU A 7 4.32 -4.20 -2.33
C LEU A 7 5.05 -2.87 -2.52
N ALA A 8 4.91 -2.23 -3.67
CA ALA A 8 5.54 -0.94 -3.95
C ALA A 8 5.08 0.13 -2.94
N VAL A 9 3.77 0.23 -2.69
CA VAL A 9 3.21 1.15 -1.70
C VAL A 9 3.72 0.84 -0.30
N GLY A 10 3.81 -0.44 0.07
CA GLY A 10 4.31 -0.87 1.37
C GLY A 10 5.77 -0.48 1.58
N LEU A 11 6.61 -0.65 0.55
CA LEU A 11 8.02 -0.24 0.58
C LEU A 11 8.16 1.28 0.76
N VAL A 12 7.38 2.06 0.01
CA VAL A 12 7.33 3.52 0.17
C VAL A 12 6.91 3.91 1.58
N GLY A 13 5.86 3.28 2.12
CA GLY A 13 5.38 3.52 3.48
C GLY A 13 6.45 3.24 4.54
N VAL A 14 7.19 2.13 4.42
CA VAL A 14 8.31 1.79 5.32
C VAL A 14 9.41 2.85 5.24
N VAL A 15 9.83 3.22 4.04
CA VAL A 15 10.87 4.25 3.84
C VAL A 15 10.43 5.58 4.46
N GLN A 16 9.18 5.99 4.26
CA GLN A 16 8.64 7.22 4.83
C GLN A 16 8.54 7.20 6.35
N THR A 17 8.21 6.05 6.93
CA THR A 17 8.16 5.86 8.39
C THR A 17 9.54 6.00 9.03
N LEU A 18 10.56 5.42 8.40
CA LEU A 18 11.92 5.37 8.94
C LEU A 18 12.71 6.66 8.68
N ALA A 19 12.48 7.30 7.54
CA ALA A 19 13.19 8.49 7.11
C ALA A 19 12.24 9.65 6.79
N PRO A 20 11.44 10.14 7.76
CA PRO A 20 10.48 11.22 7.50
C PRO A 20 11.17 12.55 7.18
N ARG A 21 12.34 12.82 7.79
CA ARG A 21 13.09 14.07 7.60
C ARG A 21 13.52 14.33 6.15
N PRO A 22 14.23 13.41 5.47
CA PRO A 22 14.62 13.64 4.07
C PRO A 22 13.42 13.74 3.12
N ILE A 23 12.34 12.98 3.39
CA ILE A 23 11.14 13.04 2.56
C ILE A 23 10.44 14.39 2.68
N VAL A 24 10.19 14.86 3.92
CA VAL A 24 9.59 16.17 4.16
C VAL A 24 10.45 17.26 3.52
N ARG A 25 11.78 17.20 3.68
CA ARG A 25 12.69 18.19 3.08
C ARG A 25 12.67 18.18 1.56
N ALA A 26 12.60 17.00 0.92
CA ALA A 26 12.47 16.90 -0.53
C ALA A 26 11.16 17.49 -1.02
N TRP A 27 10.04 17.19 -0.35
CA TRP A 27 8.73 17.76 -0.69
C TRP A 27 8.68 19.27 -0.47
N THR A 28 9.26 19.78 0.62
CA THR A 28 9.37 21.23 0.85
C THR A 28 10.13 21.90 -0.28
N ARG A 29 11.23 21.31 -0.76
CA ARG A 29 12.01 21.86 -1.87
C ARG A 29 11.27 21.87 -3.21
N ILE A 30 10.38 20.90 -3.43
CA ILE A 30 9.55 20.83 -4.64
C ILE A 30 8.39 21.82 -4.56
N ALA A 31 7.74 21.92 -3.39
CA ALA A 31 6.54 22.71 -3.19
C ALA A 31 6.82 24.22 -3.05
N TYR A 32 7.96 24.59 -2.46
CA TYR A 32 8.31 25.98 -2.19
C TYR A 32 9.46 26.46 -3.06
N ARG A 33 9.27 27.62 -3.68
CA ARG A 33 10.31 28.30 -4.48
C ARG A 33 11.48 28.76 -3.60
N ASP A 34 11.19 29.19 -2.37
CA ASP A 34 12.16 29.63 -1.36
C ASP A 34 12.25 28.64 -0.19
N ALA A 35 12.43 27.35 -0.50
CA ALA A 35 12.46 26.28 0.51
C ALA A 35 13.61 26.38 1.54
N ALA A 36 14.59 27.26 1.33
CA ALA A 36 15.71 27.45 2.25
C ALA A 36 15.29 28.12 3.57
N ASP A 37 14.23 28.93 3.55
CA ASP A 37 13.73 29.66 4.73
C ASP A 37 12.56 28.94 5.43
N VAL A 38 12.14 27.78 4.91
CA VAL A 38 10.99 27.03 5.43
C VAL A 38 11.47 25.97 6.41
N GLU A 39 11.33 26.25 7.70
CA GLU A 39 11.65 25.28 8.75
C GLU A 39 10.41 24.44 9.11
N PRO A 40 10.38 23.11 8.83
CA PRO A 40 9.24 22.28 9.14
C PRO A 40 9.07 22.13 10.65
N ARG A 41 7.85 22.35 11.15
CA ARG A 41 7.52 22.11 12.56
C ARG A 41 7.73 20.63 12.90
N GLU A 42 8.08 20.33 14.16
CA GLU A 42 8.39 18.96 14.59
C GLU A 42 7.22 17.97 14.37
N TRP A 43 5.98 18.45 14.54
CA TRP A 43 4.77 17.63 14.31
C TRP A 43 4.64 17.17 12.85
N THR A 44 5.25 17.86 11.88
CA THR A 44 5.23 17.48 10.47
C THR A 44 5.96 16.16 10.25
N TYR A 45 7.07 15.92 10.97
CA TYR A 45 7.78 14.64 10.90
C TYR A 45 6.98 13.51 11.54
N VAL A 46 6.23 13.81 12.60
CA VAL A 46 5.33 12.84 13.23
C VAL A 46 4.20 12.49 12.26
N ALA A 47 3.58 13.48 11.63
CA ALA A 47 2.52 13.26 10.64
C ALA A 47 3.02 12.42 9.45
N ALA A 48 4.18 12.76 8.88
CA ALA A 48 4.78 11.99 7.78
C ALA A 48 5.11 10.54 8.20
N ARG A 49 5.59 10.34 9.44
CA ARG A 49 5.83 9.01 9.97
C ARG A 49 4.54 8.20 10.12
N THR A 50 3.47 8.83 10.60
CA THR A 50 2.16 8.20 10.72
C THR A 50 1.59 7.82 9.35
N GLU A 51 1.70 8.70 8.36
CA GLU A 51 1.28 8.43 6.98
C GLU A 51 2.00 7.20 6.41
N GLY A 52 3.33 7.17 6.53
CA GLY A 52 4.14 6.02 6.10
C GLY A 52 3.73 4.73 6.81
N ALA A 53 3.44 4.79 8.11
CA ALA A 53 3.04 3.62 8.88
C ALA A 53 1.67 3.10 8.44
N VAL A 54 0.73 3.99 8.15
CA VAL A 54 -0.60 3.63 7.62
C VAL A 54 -0.46 2.94 6.27
N LEU A 55 0.34 3.50 5.35
CA LEU A 55 0.61 2.90 4.04
C LEU A 55 1.22 1.49 4.18
N ALA A 56 2.21 1.33 5.07
CA ALA A 56 2.86 0.03 5.31
C ALA A 56 1.86 -1.01 5.85
N VAL A 57 1.04 -0.66 6.84
CA VAL A 57 0.07 -1.57 7.46
C VAL A 57 -1.03 -1.97 6.47
N VAL A 58 -1.59 -1.00 5.73
CA VAL A 58 -2.64 -1.27 4.72
C VAL A 58 -2.10 -2.17 3.62
N SER A 59 -0.90 -1.90 3.11
CA SER A 59 -0.24 -2.75 2.11
C SER A 59 0.01 -4.15 2.60
N LEU A 60 0.51 -4.31 3.84
CA LEU A 60 0.78 -5.61 4.43
C LEU A 60 -0.51 -6.42 4.60
N GLY A 61 -1.58 -5.80 5.11
CA GLY A 61 -2.89 -6.43 5.24
C GLY A 61 -3.48 -6.83 3.88
N GLY A 62 -3.34 -5.98 2.87
CA GLY A 62 -3.76 -6.28 1.50
C GLY A 62 -2.96 -7.43 0.88
N LEU A 63 -1.66 -7.49 1.12
CA LEU A 63 -0.79 -8.55 0.62
C LEU A 63 -1.06 -9.88 1.32
N TYR A 64 -1.27 -9.85 2.64
CA TYR A 64 -1.66 -11.02 3.43
C TYR A 64 -2.98 -11.62 2.92
N ARG A 65 -4.00 -10.77 2.70
CA ARG A 65 -5.28 -11.19 2.10
C ARG A 65 -5.10 -11.79 0.71
N ALA A 66 -4.24 -11.20 -0.12
CA ALA A 66 -3.97 -11.71 -1.46
C ALA A 66 -3.24 -13.06 -1.43
N ALA A 67 -2.36 -13.28 -0.45
CA ALA A 67 -1.62 -14.54 -0.28
C ALA A 67 -2.45 -15.66 0.34
N THR A 68 -3.49 -15.31 1.11
CA THR A 68 -4.36 -16.27 1.82
C THR A 68 -5.68 -16.55 1.11
N ALA A 69 -5.97 -15.85 0.01
CA ALA A 69 -7.09 -16.21 -0.85
C ALA A 69 -6.83 -17.61 -1.42
N GLU A 70 -7.68 -18.57 -1.07
CA GLU A 70 -7.71 -19.86 -1.78
C GLU A 70 -8.02 -19.58 -3.26
N PRO A 71 -7.35 -20.25 -4.20
CA PRO A 71 -7.76 -20.17 -5.60
C PRO A 71 -9.20 -20.68 -5.63
N ASP A 72 -10.13 -19.82 -6.08
CA ASP A 72 -11.56 -20.10 -6.11
C ASP A 72 -11.78 -21.57 -6.45
N ALA A 73 -12.35 -22.31 -5.51
CA ALA A 73 -12.65 -23.72 -5.69
C ALA A 73 -13.30 -23.85 -7.07
N GLU A 74 -12.61 -24.52 -7.99
CA GLU A 74 -13.13 -24.83 -9.32
C GLU A 74 -14.52 -25.39 -9.09
N GLU A 75 -15.56 -24.59 -9.36
CA GLU A 75 -16.92 -25.10 -9.41
C GLU A 75 -16.84 -26.14 -10.52
N PRO A 76 -16.85 -27.46 -10.20
CA PRO A 76 -16.66 -28.47 -11.23
C PRO A 76 -17.75 -28.20 -12.24
N PRO A 77 -17.44 -28.16 -13.55
CA PRO A 77 -18.44 -27.83 -14.57
C PRO A 77 -19.68 -28.65 -14.24
N ARG A 78 -20.75 -27.93 -13.90
CA ARG A 78 -21.98 -28.49 -13.36
C ARG A 78 -22.38 -29.59 -14.33
N ALA A 79 -22.09 -30.84 -13.94
CA ALA A 79 -22.45 -32.02 -14.71
C ALA A 79 -23.97 -32.13 -14.58
N LEU A 80 -24.67 -31.32 -15.36
CA LEU A 80 -26.06 -31.53 -15.72
C LEU A 80 -25.98 -32.62 -16.79
N ASP A 81 -25.94 -33.87 -16.34
CA ASP A 81 -27.13 -34.68 -16.03
C ASP A 81 -27.64 -35.24 -17.35
N ASP A 82 -26.88 -36.22 -17.83
CA ASP A 82 -27.34 -37.23 -18.76
C ASP A 82 -28.44 -38.05 -18.07
N ARG A 83 -29.64 -37.46 -17.99
CA ARG A 83 -30.87 -38.14 -17.60
C ARG A 83 -31.84 -38.13 -18.77
N THR A 84 -31.67 -39.13 -19.61
CA THR A 84 -32.69 -40.15 -19.90
C THR A 84 -34.12 -39.79 -19.46
N GLY A 85 -35.01 -39.61 -20.43
CA GLY A 85 -36.46 -39.42 -20.30
C GLY A 85 -36.89 -38.24 -21.19
N GLU A 86 -37.53 -38.40 -22.34
CA GLU A 86 -38.51 -39.40 -22.81
C GLU A 86 -38.38 -39.66 -24.32
#